data_AF-A0A011P2T8-F1
#
_entry.id   AF-A0A011P2T8-F1
#
_cell.length_a   1.000
_cell.length_b   1.000
_cell.length_c   1.000
_cell.angle_alpha   90.00
_cell.angle_beta   90.00
_cell.angle_gamma   90.00
#
_symmetry.space_group_name_H-M   'P 1'
#
loop_
_entity.id
_entity.type
_entity.pdbx_description
1 polymer ?
#
loop_
_entity_poly.entity_id
_entity_poly.type
_entity_poly.pdbx_seq_one_letter_code
_entity_poly.pdbx_strand_id
1 'polypeptide(L)'
;MNLENLVHLLAQTHQSLHQRASRAVDFALVVRNWLFGYYIVESEQQGEDRAQYGQRLLDGLSRQLRAAGIPGCSVSNLKNFRRFYEAYPQIRQTLSGELMSAAVSPLSIGQQLAGATGLELLAEQFRVSWSHYQVLMGLKDAEERRFYEIESVSNGWNVRELERQIASALYERLALSRDRDAVRRLSAEGQVLKTPCDAVKDPYVLEFLGLEERPAYSESELEAAIIDKLEHFLLELGKGFLFEARQKRFSFEEDHFYVDLVFYNRLLRCYVLLDLKLDKLTHQDLGQMQMYVNFFDRHVKTESENPTIGIVLCKRKKDALIELTLPKNANIFASQYQLYLPSKEELRQQLEDATFPLADNGLES
;
A
#
# COMPACT_ATOMS: atom_id res chain seq x y z
N MET A 1 -16.74 23.99 -31.08
CA MET A 1 -16.81 22.79 -30.23
C MET A 1 -17.59 21.73 -31.01
N ASN A 2 -16.99 20.58 -31.32
CA ASN A 2 -17.66 19.50 -32.06
C ASN A 2 -18.56 18.68 -31.11
N LEU A 3 -19.58 18.01 -31.64
CA LEU A 3 -20.52 17.15 -30.92
C LEU A 3 -19.80 16.09 -30.07
N GLU A 4 -18.74 15.47 -30.59
CA GLU A 4 -17.93 14.49 -29.85
C GLU A 4 -17.30 15.09 -28.59
N ASN A 5 -16.73 16.30 -28.67
CA ASN A 5 -16.15 16.99 -27.52
C ASN A 5 -17.23 17.37 -26.49
N LEU A 6 -18.43 17.73 -26.94
CA LEU A 6 -19.56 18.03 -26.06
C LEU A 6 -20.04 16.76 -25.35
N VAL A 7 -20.19 15.64 -26.05
CA VAL A 7 -20.58 14.34 -25.47
C VAL A 7 -19.55 13.87 -24.44
N HIS A 8 -18.26 13.97 -24.77
CA HIS A 8 -17.18 13.64 -23.85
C HIS A 8 -17.22 14.52 -22.59
N LEU A 9 -17.41 15.84 -22.73
CA LEU A 9 -17.52 16.76 -21.60
C LEU A 9 -18.73 16.45 -20.71
N LEU A 10 -19.89 16.14 -21.31
CA LEU A 10 -21.11 15.77 -20.59
C LEU A 10 -20.93 14.44 -19.83
N ALA A 11 -20.32 13.43 -20.46
CA ALA A 11 -20.02 12.15 -19.83
C ALA A 11 -19.02 12.30 -18.67
N GLN A 12 -17.93 13.05 -18.87
CA GLN A 12 -16.96 13.36 -17.82
C GLN A 12 -17.59 14.11 -16.65
N THR A 13 -18.47 15.07 -16.93
CA THR A 13 -19.18 15.84 -15.89
C THR A 13 -20.11 14.92 -15.10
N HIS A 14 -20.92 14.09 -15.77
CA HIS A 14 -21.78 13.11 -15.12
C HIS A 14 -21.00 12.14 -14.23
N GLN A 15 -19.95 11.53 -14.77
CA GLN A 15 -19.11 10.57 -14.04
C GLN A 15 -18.44 11.23 -12.82
N SER A 16 -17.91 12.45 -12.98
CA SER A 16 -17.26 13.20 -11.89
C SER A 16 -18.24 13.55 -10.76
N LEU A 17 -19.44 14.04 -11.10
CA LEU A 17 -20.46 14.37 -10.10
C LEU A 17 -21.03 13.13 -9.41
N HIS A 18 -21.25 12.04 -10.16
CA HIS A 18 -21.71 10.77 -9.60
C HIS A 18 -20.68 10.19 -8.63
N GLN A 19 -19.40 10.18 -8.99
CA GLN A 19 -18.32 9.74 -8.09
C GLN A 19 -18.24 10.60 -6.82
N ARG A 20 -18.40 11.93 -6.95
CA ARG A 20 -18.40 12.85 -5.80
C ARG A 20 -19.58 12.57 -4.86
N ALA A 21 -20.77 12.33 -5.42
CA ALA A 21 -21.95 11.95 -4.63
C ALA A 21 -21.74 10.62 -3.89
N SER A 22 -21.22 9.59 -4.58
CA SER A 22 -20.91 8.30 -3.95
C SER A 22 -19.91 8.44 -2.80
N ARG A 23 -18.82 9.19 -3.00
CA ARG A 23 -17.83 9.44 -1.94
C ARG A 23 -18.44 10.16 -0.75
N ALA A 24 -19.29 11.17 -0.97
CA ALA A 24 -19.94 11.89 0.11
C ALA A 24 -20.83 10.95 0.95
N VAL A 25 -21.57 10.04 0.29
CA VAL A 25 -22.37 9.01 0.97
C VAL A 25 -21.48 8.06 1.76
N ASP A 26 -20.37 7.58 1.16
CA ASP A 26 -19.43 6.69 1.83
C ASP A 26 -18.82 7.34 3.08
N PHE A 27 -18.37 8.59 2.99
CA PHE A 27 -17.81 9.31 4.15
C PHE A 27 -18.85 9.56 5.23
N ALA A 28 -20.08 9.94 4.88
CA ALA A 28 -21.16 10.08 5.84
C ALA A 28 -21.43 8.75 6.59
N LEU A 29 -21.33 7.61 5.89
CA LEU A 29 -21.42 6.29 6.51
C LEU A 29 -20.25 6.01 7.45
N VAL A 30 -19.02 6.37 7.08
CA VAL A 30 -17.85 6.22 7.98
C VAL A 30 -18.03 7.04 9.25
N VAL A 31 -18.37 8.32 9.13
CA VAL A 31 -18.61 9.23 10.26
C VAL A 31 -19.72 8.69 11.15
N ARG A 32 -20.86 8.27 10.57
CA ARG A 32 -21.97 7.65 11.31
C ARG A 32 -21.51 6.43 12.09
N ASN A 33 -20.78 5.53 11.43
CA ASN A 33 -20.32 4.28 12.04
C ASN A 33 -19.34 4.55 13.19
N TRP A 34 -18.45 5.53 13.04
CA TRP A 34 -17.55 5.94 14.09
C TRP A 34 -18.30 6.52 15.29
N LEU A 35 -19.25 7.42 15.05
CA LEU A 35 -20.09 8.02 16.10
C LEU A 35 -20.94 6.97 16.83
N PHE A 36 -21.48 5.98 16.11
CA PHE A 36 -22.19 4.87 16.74
C PHE A 36 -21.26 4.08 17.67
N GLY A 37 -20.02 3.83 17.25
CA GLY A 37 -19.00 3.23 18.10
C GLY A 37 -18.70 4.04 19.35
N TYR A 38 -18.56 5.36 19.20
CA TYR A 38 -18.39 6.30 20.31
C TYR A 38 -19.55 6.19 21.31
N TYR A 39 -20.80 6.32 20.86
CA TYR A 39 -21.97 6.23 21.73
C TYR A 39 -22.08 4.90 22.47
N ILE A 40 -21.74 3.79 21.82
CA ILE A 40 -21.73 2.46 22.44
C ILE A 40 -20.69 2.40 23.56
N VAL A 41 -19.43 2.78 23.29
CA VAL A 41 -18.34 2.66 24.27
C VAL A 41 -18.58 3.58 25.47
N GLU A 42 -19.03 4.81 25.25
CA GLU A 42 -19.33 5.74 26.36
C GLU A 42 -20.50 5.25 27.22
N SER A 43 -21.51 4.63 26.61
CA SER A 43 -22.65 4.05 27.35
C SER A 43 -22.26 2.80 28.14
N GLU A 44 -21.27 2.02 27.67
CA GLU A 44 -20.73 0.85 28.37
C GLU A 44 -19.87 1.24 29.59
N GLN A 45 -19.14 2.37 29.53
CA GLN A 45 -18.28 2.84 30.63
C GLN A 45 -19.06 3.22 31.91
N GLN A 46 -20.37 3.45 31.80
CA GLN A 46 -21.25 3.80 32.92
C GLN A 46 -21.89 2.57 33.61
N GLY A 47 -21.65 1.34 33.13
CA GLY A 47 -22.24 0.11 33.67
C GLY A 47 -21.33 -0.70 34.61
N GLU A 48 -21.90 -1.30 35.66
CA GLU A 48 -21.19 -2.09 36.69
C GLU A 48 -20.67 -3.45 36.19
N ASP A 49 -21.33 -4.11 35.22
CA ASP A 49 -20.93 -5.42 34.67
C ASP A 49 -20.74 -5.39 33.14
N ARG A 50 -19.55 -4.97 32.72
CA ARG A 50 -19.21 -4.57 31.34
C ARG A 50 -19.51 -5.62 30.27
N ALA A 51 -19.26 -6.90 30.55
CA ALA A 51 -19.32 -7.95 29.52
C ALA A 51 -20.76 -8.40 29.20
N GLN A 52 -21.56 -8.71 30.24
CA GLN A 52 -22.97 -9.08 30.05
C GLN A 52 -23.83 -7.87 29.67
N TYR A 53 -23.53 -6.69 30.23
CA TYR A 53 -24.21 -5.44 29.90
C TYR A 53 -24.00 -5.07 28.43
N GLY A 54 -22.75 -5.10 27.94
CA GLY A 54 -22.44 -4.79 26.54
C GLY A 54 -23.15 -5.72 25.55
N GLN A 55 -23.23 -7.02 25.83
CA GLN A 55 -23.91 -7.95 24.93
C GLN A 55 -25.43 -7.70 24.86
N ARG A 56 -26.08 -7.51 26.02
CA ARG A 56 -27.52 -7.18 26.09
C ARG A 56 -27.84 -5.82 25.46
N LEU A 57 -26.93 -4.84 25.62
CA LEU A 57 -27.04 -3.51 25.02
C LEU A 57 -27.06 -3.60 23.50
N LEU A 58 -26.11 -4.32 22.88
CA LEU A 58 -26.03 -4.47 21.43
C LEU A 58 -27.26 -5.18 20.84
N ASP A 59 -27.78 -6.19 21.51
CA ASP A 59 -29.01 -6.89 21.09
C ASP A 59 -30.25 -5.98 21.19
N GLY A 60 -30.32 -5.14 22.24
CA GLY A 60 -31.36 -4.12 22.39
C GLY A 60 -31.28 -3.05 21.29
N LEU A 61 -30.10 -2.48 21.08
CA LEU A 61 -29.83 -1.47 20.06
C LEU A 61 -30.14 -2.00 18.66
N SER A 62 -29.68 -3.20 18.32
CA SER A 62 -29.94 -3.81 17.01
C SER A 62 -31.44 -3.97 16.75
N ARG A 63 -32.24 -4.34 17.75
CA ARG A 63 -33.70 -4.47 17.58
C ARG A 63 -34.37 -3.10 17.40
N GLN A 64 -34.06 -2.14 18.27
CA GLN A 64 -34.70 -0.82 18.23
C GLN A 64 -34.32 -0.02 16.98
N LEU A 65 -33.05 -0.01 16.59
CA LEU A 65 -32.58 0.73 15.39
C LEU A 65 -33.18 0.14 14.10
N ARG A 66 -33.33 -1.19 14.03
CA ARG A 66 -34.02 -1.86 12.91
C ARG A 66 -35.50 -1.54 12.87
N ALA A 67 -36.18 -1.53 14.03
CA ALA A 67 -37.57 -1.13 14.13
C ALA A 67 -37.78 0.34 13.72
N ALA A 68 -36.80 1.20 13.97
CA ALA A 68 -36.76 2.59 13.50
C ALA A 68 -36.39 2.74 12.01
N GLY A 69 -36.20 1.65 11.27
CA GLY A 69 -35.90 1.67 9.83
C GLY A 69 -34.46 2.03 9.47
N ILE A 70 -33.52 2.01 10.42
CA ILE A 70 -32.13 2.40 10.18
C ILE A 70 -31.35 1.21 9.58
N PRO A 71 -30.89 1.30 8.31
CA PRO A 71 -30.24 0.19 7.63
C PRO A 71 -28.83 -0.07 8.20
N GLY A 72 -28.40 -1.34 8.13
CA GLY A 72 -27.04 -1.73 8.52
C GLY A 72 -26.80 -1.83 10.03
N CYS A 73 -27.84 -1.78 10.87
CA CYS A 73 -27.73 -1.95 12.33
C CYS A 73 -27.95 -3.41 12.76
N SER A 74 -27.13 -4.35 12.27
CA SER A 74 -27.05 -5.70 12.85
C SER A 74 -26.20 -5.69 14.12
N VAL A 75 -26.40 -6.65 15.03
CA VAL A 75 -25.51 -6.86 16.19
C VAL A 75 -24.05 -6.94 15.74
N SER A 76 -23.75 -7.66 14.65
CA SER A 76 -22.40 -7.76 14.08
C SER A 76 -21.84 -6.40 13.63
N ASN A 77 -22.66 -5.56 12.98
CA ASN A 77 -22.23 -4.24 12.55
C ASN A 77 -22.02 -3.31 13.74
N LEU A 78 -22.88 -3.35 14.76
CA LEU A 78 -22.68 -2.58 15.99
C LEU A 78 -21.38 -2.97 16.71
N LYS A 79 -21.02 -4.27 16.72
CA LYS A 79 -19.70 -4.73 17.18
C LYS A 79 -18.57 -4.14 16.35
N ASN A 80 -18.72 -4.08 15.03
CA ASN A 80 -17.73 -3.47 14.14
C ASN A 80 -17.60 -1.96 14.36
N PHE A 81 -18.71 -1.26 14.60
CA PHE A 81 -18.71 0.19 14.91
C PHE A 81 -17.97 0.46 16.22
N ARG A 82 -18.22 -0.36 17.25
CA ARG A 82 -17.50 -0.31 18.53
C ARG A 82 -16.00 -0.50 18.33
N ARG A 83 -15.60 -1.58 17.63
CA ARG A 83 -14.19 -1.85 17.30
C ARG A 83 -13.56 -0.72 16.50
N PHE A 84 -14.32 -0.10 15.59
CA PHE A 84 -13.83 1.01 14.78
C PHE A 84 -13.44 2.20 15.62
N TYR A 85 -14.30 2.59 16.57
CA TYR A 85 -14.00 3.65 17.52
C TYR A 85 -12.79 3.32 18.40
N GLU A 86 -12.62 2.06 18.81
CA GLU A 86 -11.48 1.57 19.62
C GLU A 86 -10.16 1.52 18.84
N ALA A 87 -10.19 1.15 17.57
CA ALA A 87 -9.00 0.96 16.74
C ALA A 87 -8.33 2.27 16.29
N TYR A 88 -9.01 3.41 16.38
CA TYR A 88 -8.54 4.72 15.90
C TYR A 88 -8.55 5.80 17.01
N PRO A 89 -7.74 5.65 18.09
CA PRO A 89 -7.68 6.62 19.19
C PRO A 89 -7.16 8.00 18.77
N GLN A 90 -6.35 8.09 17.70
CA GLN A 90 -5.84 9.35 17.14
C GLN A 90 -6.95 10.30 16.67
N ILE A 91 -8.07 9.74 16.17
CA ILE A 91 -9.24 10.52 15.77
C ILE A 91 -9.87 11.15 17.02
N ARG A 92 -9.90 10.42 18.15
CA ARG A 92 -10.38 10.94 19.45
C ARG A 92 -9.52 12.09 19.96
N GLN A 93 -8.20 11.96 19.87
CA GLN A 93 -7.26 12.97 20.35
C GLN A 93 -7.35 14.28 19.56
N THR A 94 -7.47 14.19 18.24
CA THR A 94 -7.61 15.38 17.36
C THR A 94 -8.89 16.16 17.69
N LEU A 95 -10.00 15.45 17.90
CA LEU A 95 -11.27 16.05 18.33
C LEU A 95 -11.19 16.63 19.75
N SER A 96 -10.41 16.02 20.65
CA SER A 96 -10.21 16.56 22.00
C SER A 96 -9.43 17.88 22.02
N GLY A 97 -8.49 18.07 21.10
CA GLY A 97 -7.73 19.33 20.98
C GLY A 97 -8.53 20.48 20.38
N GLU A 98 -9.41 20.20 19.41
CA GLU A 98 -10.16 21.23 18.66
C GLU A 98 -11.55 21.54 19.23
N LEU A 99 -12.21 20.59 19.92
CA LEU A 99 -13.60 20.74 20.39
C LEU A 99 -13.78 20.67 21.92
N MET A 100 -12.81 20.17 22.70
CA MET A 100 -13.02 19.88 24.13
C MET A 100 -12.54 20.95 25.13
N SER A 101 -12.59 22.25 24.80
CA SER A 101 -12.48 23.28 25.84
C SER A 101 -13.79 23.56 26.57
N ALA A 102 -14.92 22.95 26.19
CA ALA A 102 -16.24 23.36 26.70
C ALA A 102 -17.33 22.27 26.92
N ALA A 103 -17.05 20.97 26.87
CA ALA A 103 -18.11 19.93 27.00
C ALA A 103 -17.97 19.07 28.28
N VAL A 104 -19.02 19.07 29.11
CA VAL A 104 -19.09 18.41 30.43
C VAL A 104 -19.70 17.00 30.34
N SER A 105 -20.19 16.54 29.17
CA SER A 105 -20.81 15.20 29.04
C SER A 105 -20.75 14.60 27.62
N PRO A 106 -20.69 13.25 27.45
CA PRO A 106 -20.63 12.58 26.14
C PRO A 106 -21.81 12.88 25.20
N LEU A 107 -23.00 13.09 25.76
CA LEU A 107 -24.22 13.45 25.02
C LEU A 107 -24.10 14.83 24.35
N SER A 108 -23.43 15.80 24.98
CA SER A 108 -23.26 17.13 24.39
C SER A 108 -22.22 17.12 23.26
N ILE A 109 -21.20 16.26 23.35
CA ILE A 109 -20.20 16.06 22.30
C ILE A 109 -20.86 15.45 21.05
N GLY A 110 -21.69 14.42 21.22
CA GLY A 110 -22.44 13.83 20.10
C GLY A 110 -23.37 14.81 19.39
N GLN A 111 -24.05 15.66 20.15
CA GLN A 111 -24.96 16.68 19.61
C GLN A 111 -24.22 17.85 18.93
N GLN A 112 -23.06 18.26 19.45
CA GLN A 112 -22.21 19.27 18.82
C GLN A 112 -21.53 18.74 17.55
N LEU A 113 -21.06 17.48 17.58
CA LEU A 113 -20.48 16.79 16.42
C LEU A 113 -21.52 16.52 15.32
N ALA A 114 -22.80 16.39 15.66
CA ALA A 114 -23.90 16.24 14.71
C ALA A 114 -24.29 17.56 14.00
N GLY A 115 -23.73 18.69 14.41
CA GLY A 115 -23.83 19.95 13.66
C GLY A 115 -23.02 19.91 12.36
N ALA A 116 -23.41 20.70 11.36
CA ALA A 116 -22.79 20.68 10.02
C ALA A 116 -21.26 20.81 10.04
N THR A 117 -20.73 21.75 10.85
CA THR A 117 -19.29 21.99 10.98
C THR A 117 -18.54 20.83 11.65
N GLY A 118 -19.15 20.19 12.66
CA GLY A 118 -18.56 19.06 13.37
C GLY A 118 -18.49 17.79 12.51
N LEU A 119 -19.52 17.55 11.69
CA LEU A 119 -19.54 16.44 10.72
C LEU A 119 -18.52 16.64 9.60
N GLU A 120 -18.33 17.88 9.13
CA GLU A 120 -17.32 18.22 8.11
C GLU A 120 -15.91 18.01 8.64
N LEU A 121 -15.58 18.54 9.83
CA LEU A 121 -14.29 18.32 10.50
C LEU A 121 -14.00 16.83 10.74
N LEU A 122 -15.01 16.06 11.15
CA LEU A 122 -14.90 14.60 11.29
C LEU A 122 -14.66 13.91 9.96
N ALA A 123 -15.37 14.32 8.90
CA ALA A 123 -15.24 13.72 7.58
C ALA A 123 -13.82 13.90 7.01
N GLU A 124 -13.15 15.01 7.32
CA GLU A 124 -11.77 15.28 6.90
C GLU A 124 -10.74 14.32 7.53
N GLN A 125 -11.06 13.71 8.67
CA GLN A 125 -10.17 12.75 9.33
C GLN A 125 -10.19 11.37 8.65
N PHE A 126 -11.28 11.04 7.95
CA PHE A 126 -11.42 9.77 7.26
C PHE A 126 -10.92 9.90 5.82
N ARG A 127 -10.08 8.94 5.39
CA ARG A 127 -9.47 8.99 4.06
C ARG A 127 -9.92 7.88 3.11
N VAL A 128 -10.50 6.82 3.66
CA VAL A 128 -10.96 5.65 2.92
C VAL A 128 -12.43 5.34 3.24
N SER A 129 -13.09 4.54 2.40
CA SER A 129 -14.49 4.17 2.61
C SER A 129 -14.66 3.18 3.77
N TRP A 130 -15.89 3.01 4.26
CA TRP A 130 -16.21 2.08 5.35
C TRP A 130 -15.70 0.65 5.09
N SER A 131 -15.84 0.16 3.86
CA SER A 131 -15.37 -1.18 3.49
C SER A 131 -13.86 -1.35 3.63
N HIS A 132 -13.05 -0.30 3.39
CA HIS A 132 -11.61 -0.36 3.67
C HIS A 132 -11.35 -0.45 5.17
N TYR A 133 -12.04 0.36 5.99
CA TYR A 133 -11.92 0.28 7.44
C TYR A 133 -12.30 -1.09 8.00
N GLN A 134 -13.28 -1.78 7.41
CA GLN A 134 -13.61 -3.16 7.79
C GLN A 134 -12.43 -4.13 7.60
N VAL A 135 -11.68 -4.00 6.50
CA VAL A 135 -10.48 -4.82 6.24
C VAL A 135 -9.34 -4.41 7.18
N LEU A 136 -9.07 -3.11 7.30
CA LEU A 136 -8.00 -2.55 8.13
C LEU A 136 -8.16 -2.88 9.62
N MET A 137 -9.39 -2.93 10.13
CA MET A 137 -9.67 -3.35 11.52
C MET A 137 -9.31 -4.80 11.80
N GLY A 138 -9.15 -5.65 10.78
CA GLY A 138 -8.67 -7.02 10.94
C GLY A 138 -7.18 -7.10 11.29
N LEU A 139 -6.41 -6.05 11.00
CA LEU A 139 -4.99 -5.97 11.30
C LEU A 139 -4.78 -5.67 12.79
N LYS A 140 -3.97 -6.48 13.47
CA LYS A 140 -3.68 -6.33 14.90
C LYS A 140 -2.69 -5.20 15.18
N ASP A 141 -1.70 -5.05 14.32
CA ASP A 141 -0.66 -4.02 14.44
C ASP A 141 -1.19 -2.66 13.95
N ALA A 142 -1.03 -1.63 14.77
CA ALA A 142 -1.45 -0.27 14.47
C ALA A 142 -0.58 0.40 13.40
N GLU A 143 0.71 0.09 13.37
CA GLU A 143 1.67 0.61 12.37
C GLU A 143 1.36 0.02 10.99
N GLU A 144 1.19 -1.29 10.92
CA GLU A 144 0.75 -2.01 9.71
C GLU A 144 -0.57 -1.43 9.18
N ARG A 145 -1.56 -1.23 10.07
CA ARG A 145 -2.86 -0.66 9.70
C ARG A 145 -2.74 0.72 9.09
N ARG A 146 -1.94 1.59 9.71
CA ARG A 146 -1.75 2.97 9.25
C ARG A 146 -1.01 3.02 7.91
N PHE A 147 -0.02 2.16 7.73
CA PHE A 147 0.68 2.00 6.44
C PHE A 147 -0.30 1.67 5.31
N TYR A 148 -1.12 0.63 5.47
CA TYR A 148 -2.08 0.25 4.43
C TYR A 148 -3.18 1.29 4.19
N GLU A 149 -3.58 2.05 5.22
CA GLU A 149 -4.50 3.18 5.06
C GLU A 149 -3.89 4.27 4.17
N ILE A 150 -2.66 4.70 4.44
CA ILE A 150 -1.96 5.73 3.66
C ILE A 150 -1.73 5.25 2.23
N GLU A 151 -1.27 4.01 2.05
CA GLU A 151 -1.01 3.47 0.72
C GLU A 151 -2.29 3.26 -0.09
N SER A 152 -3.42 2.90 0.55
CA SER A 152 -4.71 2.80 -0.14
C SER A 152 -5.13 4.13 -0.74
N VAL A 153 -4.99 5.22 0.02
CA VAL A 153 -5.33 6.58 -0.44
C VAL A 153 -4.39 7.00 -1.55
N SER A 154 -3.09 6.78 -1.34
CA SER A 154 -2.07 7.32 -2.23
C SER A 154 -1.95 6.58 -3.56
N ASN A 155 -2.28 5.28 -3.60
CA ASN A 155 -2.32 4.49 -4.83
C ASN A 155 -3.75 4.35 -5.40
N GLY A 156 -4.76 4.86 -4.71
CA GLY A 156 -6.15 4.70 -5.11
C GLY A 156 -6.62 3.24 -5.10
N TRP A 157 -6.12 2.44 -4.16
CA TRP A 157 -6.52 1.04 -4.03
C TRP A 157 -8.01 0.95 -3.72
N ASN A 158 -8.68 0.04 -4.43
CA ASN A 158 -10.00 -0.42 -4.02
C ASN A 158 -9.87 -1.51 -2.94
N VAL A 159 -10.99 -1.92 -2.35
CA VAL A 159 -11.01 -2.90 -1.25
C VAL A 159 -10.33 -4.21 -1.63
N ARG A 160 -10.52 -4.70 -2.87
CA ARG A 160 -9.89 -5.95 -3.34
C ARG A 160 -8.37 -5.81 -3.44
N GLU A 161 -7.91 -4.66 -3.93
CA GLU A 161 -6.48 -4.39 -4.03
C GLU A 161 -5.87 -4.22 -2.64
N LEU A 162 -6.53 -3.54 -1.71
CA LEU A 162 -6.10 -3.48 -0.30
C LEU A 162 -5.99 -4.89 0.31
N GLU A 163 -7.01 -5.73 0.16
CA GLU A 163 -6.99 -7.12 0.65
C GLU A 163 -5.84 -7.91 0.04
N ARG A 164 -5.58 -7.74 -1.25
CA ARG A 164 -4.46 -8.38 -1.94
C ARG A 164 -3.12 -7.89 -1.42
N GLN A 165 -2.93 -6.58 -1.22
CA GLN A 165 -1.68 -6.02 -0.73
C GLN A 165 -1.40 -6.49 0.71
N ILE A 166 -2.43 -6.55 1.55
CA ILE A 166 -2.37 -7.14 2.90
C ILE A 166 -2.03 -8.63 2.83
N ALA A 167 -2.72 -9.38 1.96
CA ALA A 167 -2.44 -10.80 1.76
C ALA A 167 -0.98 -10.98 1.38
N SER A 168 -0.47 -10.17 0.45
CA SER A 168 0.91 -10.21 0.00
C SER A 168 1.96 -9.77 1.05
N ALA A 169 1.53 -9.33 2.25
CA ALA A 169 2.43 -8.88 3.32
C ALA A 169 3.39 -7.76 2.89
N LEU A 170 2.90 -6.80 2.08
CA LEU A 170 3.70 -5.67 1.57
C LEU A 170 4.42 -4.91 2.69
N TYR A 171 3.73 -4.65 3.81
CA TYR A 171 4.30 -3.98 4.97
C TYR A 171 5.52 -4.73 5.52
N GLU A 172 5.38 -6.03 5.79
CA GLU A 172 6.46 -6.86 6.31
C GLU A 172 7.65 -6.93 5.36
N ARG A 173 7.41 -7.06 4.04
CA ARG A 173 8.48 -7.07 3.02
C ARG A 173 9.26 -5.75 2.98
N LEU A 174 8.56 -4.62 3.02
CA LEU A 174 9.23 -3.31 3.06
C LEU A 174 9.98 -3.10 4.37
N ALA A 175 9.45 -3.60 5.48
CA ALA A 175 10.10 -3.53 6.78
C ALA A 175 11.40 -4.36 6.83
N LEU A 176 11.47 -5.53 6.16
CA LEU A 176 12.67 -6.38 6.10
C LEU A 176 13.86 -5.66 5.47
N SER A 177 13.59 -4.80 4.49
CA SER A 177 14.63 -4.08 3.73
C SER A 177 15.15 -2.80 4.43
N ARG A 178 14.60 -2.42 5.59
CA ARG A 178 14.75 -1.08 6.19
C ARG A 178 15.02 -1.11 7.69
N ASP A 179 15.72 -0.10 8.19
CA ASP A 179 15.93 0.11 9.63
C ASP A 179 14.66 0.59 10.35
N ARG A 180 14.58 0.43 11.68
CA ARG A 180 13.44 0.69 12.55
C ARG A 180 12.89 2.12 12.41
N ASP A 181 13.76 3.12 12.24
CA ASP A 181 13.35 4.51 12.01
C ASP A 181 12.79 4.75 10.59
N ALA A 182 13.21 3.96 9.60
CA ALA A 182 12.62 3.97 8.27
C ALA A 182 11.26 3.26 8.24
N VAL A 183 11.05 2.21 9.04
CA VAL A 183 9.75 1.55 9.22
C VAL A 183 8.73 2.48 9.88
N ARG A 184 9.11 3.20 10.94
CA ARG A 184 8.23 4.21 11.56
C ARG A 184 7.83 5.33 10.60
N ARG A 185 8.76 5.76 9.72
CA ARG A 185 8.46 6.75 8.67
C ARG A 185 7.51 6.19 7.62
N LEU A 186 7.66 4.92 7.23
CA LEU A 186 6.73 4.25 6.31
C LEU A 186 5.29 4.25 6.84
N SER A 187 5.10 3.96 8.13
CA SER A 187 3.77 4.00 8.75
C SER A 187 3.20 5.41 8.90
N ALA A 188 4.05 6.43 8.96
CA ALA A 188 3.62 7.82 9.17
C ALA A 188 3.34 8.59 7.87
N GLU A 189 4.16 8.36 6.85
CA GLU A 189 4.17 9.13 5.60
C GLU A 189 3.80 8.26 4.38
N GLY A 190 3.70 6.94 4.55
CA GLY A 190 3.59 5.99 3.43
C GLY A 190 4.92 5.84 2.70
N GLN A 191 4.88 5.20 1.53
CA GLN A 191 6.04 5.11 0.65
C GLN A 191 6.24 6.46 -0.06
N VAL A 192 7.30 7.18 0.32
CA VAL A 192 7.77 8.40 -0.35
C VAL A 192 9.03 8.06 -1.14
N LEU A 193 8.96 8.16 -2.46
CA LEU A 193 10.11 7.93 -3.35
C LEU A 193 11.02 9.16 -3.34
N LYS A 194 12.12 9.11 -2.59
CA LYS A 194 13.15 10.18 -2.59
C LYS A 194 14.45 9.71 -3.23
N THR A 195 14.77 8.44 -3.03
CA THR A 195 16.01 7.83 -3.50
C THR A 195 15.71 6.69 -4.48
N PRO A 196 16.65 6.35 -5.38
CA PRO A 196 16.52 5.19 -6.25
C PRO A 196 16.22 3.88 -5.50
N CYS A 197 16.81 3.71 -4.31
CA CYS A 197 16.55 2.55 -3.45
C CYS A 197 15.08 2.44 -3.02
N ASP A 198 14.34 3.56 -2.90
CA ASP A 198 12.93 3.54 -2.49
C ASP A 198 12.01 2.92 -3.55
N ALA A 199 12.45 2.90 -4.82
CA ALA A 199 11.70 2.33 -5.94
C ALA A 199 11.87 0.81 -6.06
N VAL A 200 12.81 0.23 -5.30
CA VAL A 200 13.19 -1.18 -5.37
C VAL A 200 12.53 -1.93 -4.22
N LYS A 201 11.67 -2.91 -4.52
CA LYS A 201 11.15 -3.86 -3.53
C LYS A 201 12.02 -5.11 -3.49
N ASP A 202 12.16 -5.70 -2.30
CA ASP A 202 12.89 -6.95 -2.15
C ASP A 202 12.25 -7.80 -1.02
N PRO A 203 11.63 -8.95 -1.32
CA PRO A 203 11.38 -9.51 -2.66
C PRO A 203 10.14 -8.91 -3.35
N TYR A 204 10.09 -8.99 -4.68
CA TYR A 204 8.85 -8.77 -5.47
C TYR A 204 7.97 -10.02 -5.46
N VAL A 205 6.69 -9.90 -5.11
CA VAL A 205 5.75 -11.03 -5.11
C VAL A 205 4.89 -10.99 -6.37
N LEU A 206 5.09 -11.98 -7.25
CA LEU A 206 4.47 -12.07 -8.58
C LEU A 206 3.35 -13.13 -8.66
N GLU A 207 2.70 -13.46 -7.53
CA GLU A 207 1.63 -14.46 -7.45
C GLU A 207 0.44 -14.15 -8.39
N PHE A 208 0.17 -12.86 -8.63
CA PHE A 208 -0.91 -12.41 -9.49
C PHE A 208 -0.79 -12.83 -10.96
N LEU A 209 0.40 -13.29 -11.36
CA LEU A 209 0.61 -13.86 -12.69
C LEU A 209 -0.19 -15.16 -12.88
N GLY A 210 -0.62 -15.81 -11.79
CA GLY A 210 -1.43 -17.03 -11.85
C GLY A 210 -0.73 -18.18 -12.57
N LEU A 211 0.60 -18.15 -12.58
CA LEU A 211 1.42 -19.17 -13.21
C LEU A 211 1.27 -20.48 -12.43
N GLU A 212 0.98 -21.56 -13.15
CA GLU A 212 0.95 -22.92 -12.60
C GLU A 212 2.28 -23.28 -11.89
N GLU A 213 2.24 -24.18 -10.92
CA GLU A 213 3.45 -24.70 -10.30
C GLU A 213 4.20 -25.63 -11.27
N ARG A 214 4.96 -25.04 -12.20
CA ARG A 214 5.84 -25.75 -13.13
C ARG A 214 7.30 -25.67 -12.65
N PRO A 215 8.10 -26.72 -12.89
CA PRO A 215 9.50 -26.78 -12.43
C PRO A 215 10.39 -25.71 -13.08
N ALA A 216 10.03 -25.23 -14.28
CA ALA A 216 10.68 -24.13 -14.95
C ALA A 216 9.69 -23.37 -15.84
N TYR A 217 9.82 -22.06 -15.85
CA TYR A 217 9.28 -21.16 -16.88
C TYR A 217 10.43 -20.74 -17.78
N SER A 218 10.15 -20.16 -18.95
CA SER A 218 11.13 -19.37 -19.71
C SER A 218 11.01 -17.87 -19.41
N GLU A 219 12.08 -17.09 -19.62
CA GLU A 219 12.06 -15.64 -19.38
C GLU A 219 10.97 -14.96 -20.21
N SER A 220 10.83 -15.36 -21.47
CA SER A 220 9.79 -14.84 -22.37
C SER A 220 8.37 -15.17 -21.90
N GLU A 221 8.14 -16.34 -21.27
CA GLU A 221 6.83 -16.69 -20.67
C GLU A 221 6.54 -15.87 -19.42
N LEU A 222 7.52 -15.68 -18.54
CA LEU A 222 7.37 -14.85 -17.34
C LEU A 222 7.09 -13.39 -17.71
N GLU A 223 7.83 -12.87 -18.69
CA GLU A 223 7.63 -11.55 -19.24
C GLU A 223 6.25 -11.39 -19.88
N ALA A 224 5.82 -12.35 -20.71
CA ALA A 224 4.48 -12.32 -21.31
C ALA A 224 3.39 -12.30 -20.24
N ALA A 225 3.53 -13.09 -19.17
CA ALA A 225 2.61 -13.09 -18.05
C ALA A 225 2.58 -11.72 -17.33
N ILE A 226 3.73 -11.08 -17.13
CA ILE A 226 3.82 -9.75 -16.54
C ILE A 226 3.10 -8.73 -17.42
N ILE A 227 3.26 -8.80 -18.73
CA ILE A 227 2.61 -7.89 -19.68
C ILE A 227 1.09 -8.08 -19.71
N ASP A 228 0.62 -9.33 -19.73
CA ASP A 228 -0.81 -9.64 -19.66
C ASP A 228 -1.44 -9.16 -18.34
N LYS A 229 -0.62 -8.94 -17.31
CA LYS A 229 -0.99 -8.46 -15.99
C LYS A 229 -0.30 -7.16 -15.62
N LEU A 230 0.04 -6.33 -16.60
CA LEU A 230 0.88 -5.15 -16.40
C LEU A 230 0.26 -4.16 -15.40
N GLU A 231 -1.07 -4.03 -15.39
CA GLU A 231 -1.79 -3.23 -14.39
C GLU A 231 -1.47 -3.67 -12.96
N HIS A 232 -1.47 -4.98 -12.71
CA HIS A 232 -1.16 -5.55 -11.41
C HIS A 232 0.34 -5.49 -11.08
N PHE A 233 1.20 -5.58 -12.09
CA PHE A 233 2.64 -5.41 -11.90
C PHE A 233 3.00 -3.95 -11.57
N LEU A 234 2.36 -2.98 -12.22
CA LEU A 234 2.53 -1.56 -11.91
C LEU A 234 2.10 -1.24 -10.47
N LEU A 235 1.00 -1.84 -10.01
CA LEU A 235 0.59 -1.75 -8.61
C LEU A 235 1.64 -2.34 -7.66
N GLU A 236 2.26 -3.46 -8.05
CA GLU A 236 3.35 -4.09 -7.30
C GLU A 236 4.65 -3.28 -7.35
N LEU A 237 4.94 -2.50 -8.39
CA LEU A 237 6.11 -1.58 -8.41
C LEU A 237 5.88 -0.36 -7.52
N GLY A 238 4.64 0.14 -7.45
CA GLY A 238 4.25 1.28 -6.62
C GLY A 238 4.08 2.57 -7.43
N LYS A 239 4.30 3.72 -6.78
CA LYS A 239 3.85 5.02 -7.32
C LYS A 239 4.73 5.56 -8.43
N GLY A 240 4.06 6.19 -9.40
CA GLY A 240 4.72 7.04 -10.39
C GLY A 240 5.30 6.31 -11.59
N PHE A 241 5.19 4.99 -11.66
CA PHE A 241 5.60 4.23 -12.83
C PHE A 241 4.66 4.44 -14.01
N LEU A 242 5.25 4.71 -15.17
CA LEU A 242 4.61 4.78 -16.47
C LEU A 242 5.29 3.76 -17.37
N PHE A 243 4.51 2.87 -17.97
CA PHE A 243 5.04 1.90 -18.91
C PHE A 243 5.36 2.58 -20.25
N GLU A 244 6.58 2.39 -20.75
CA GLU A 244 7.02 2.95 -22.03
C GLU A 244 7.05 1.88 -23.11
N ALA A 245 7.76 0.78 -22.89
CA ALA A 245 7.99 -0.24 -23.90
C ALA A 245 8.36 -1.61 -23.31
N ARG A 246 8.13 -2.65 -24.12
CA ARG A 246 8.55 -4.04 -23.90
C ARG A 246 9.58 -4.42 -24.97
N GLN A 247 10.56 -5.28 -24.63
CA GLN A 247 11.60 -5.77 -25.55
C GLN A 247 12.21 -4.62 -26.35
N LYS A 248 12.53 -3.52 -25.66
CA LYS A 248 12.98 -2.31 -26.32
C LYS A 248 14.34 -2.57 -26.93
N ARG A 249 14.35 -2.73 -28.25
CA ARG A 249 15.58 -2.90 -29.01
C ARG A 249 16.32 -1.58 -29.07
N PHE A 250 17.58 -1.61 -28.71
CA PHE A 250 18.52 -0.59 -29.14
C PHE A 250 19.72 -1.26 -29.81
N SER A 251 20.33 -0.53 -30.72
CA SER A 251 21.40 -1.06 -31.57
C SER A 251 22.64 -0.22 -31.34
N PHE A 252 23.75 -0.90 -31.10
CA PHE A 252 25.05 -0.28 -30.99
C PHE A 252 25.97 -0.95 -32.00
N GLU A 253 26.41 -0.18 -32.99
CA GLU A 253 27.12 -0.69 -34.17
C GLU A 253 26.33 -1.83 -34.86
N GLU A 254 26.85 -3.05 -34.84
CA GLU A 254 26.24 -4.23 -35.47
C GLU A 254 25.49 -5.13 -34.46
N ASP A 255 25.57 -4.83 -33.17
CA ASP A 255 24.94 -5.63 -32.12
C ASP A 255 23.56 -5.09 -31.74
N HIS A 256 22.65 -6.02 -31.44
CA HIS A 256 21.29 -5.73 -31.01
C HIS A 256 21.07 -6.18 -29.58
N PHE A 257 20.68 -5.23 -28.74
CA PHE A 257 20.36 -5.47 -27.34
C PHE A 257 18.89 -5.18 -27.09
N TYR A 258 18.32 -5.90 -26.13
CA TYR A 258 16.91 -5.82 -25.78
C TYR A 258 16.80 -5.62 -24.27
N VAL A 259 16.09 -4.57 -23.88
CA VAL A 259 15.66 -4.39 -22.48
C VAL A 259 14.27 -4.98 -22.37
N ASP A 260 14.06 -5.92 -21.43
CA ASP A 260 12.77 -6.61 -21.28
C ASP A 260 11.63 -5.62 -21.06
N LEU A 261 11.75 -4.76 -20.05
CA LEU A 261 10.74 -3.76 -19.72
C LEU A 261 11.36 -2.40 -19.46
N VAL A 262 10.76 -1.37 -20.04
CA VAL A 262 11.17 0.03 -19.88
C VAL A 262 10.02 0.82 -19.30
N PHE A 263 10.28 1.42 -18.14
CA PHE A 263 9.37 2.31 -17.46
C PHE A 263 9.99 3.70 -17.29
N TYR A 264 9.12 4.67 -17.01
CA TYR A 264 9.50 5.99 -16.55
C TYR A 264 8.88 6.24 -15.18
N ASN A 265 9.67 6.68 -14.20
CA ASN A 265 9.11 7.12 -12.93
C ASN A 265 8.92 8.63 -12.94
N ARG A 266 7.66 9.10 -12.98
CA ARG A 266 7.34 10.53 -13.04
C ARG A 266 7.67 11.31 -11.77
N LEU A 267 7.76 10.64 -10.62
CA LEU A 267 8.07 11.29 -9.34
C LEU A 267 9.58 11.47 -9.19
N LEU A 268 10.34 10.43 -9.51
CA LEU A 268 11.80 10.48 -9.54
C LEU A 268 12.35 11.16 -10.81
N ARG A 269 11.53 11.36 -11.84
CA ARG A 269 11.89 11.95 -13.14
C ARG A 269 13.06 11.24 -13.82
N CYS A 270 13.04 9.91 -13.83
CA CYS A 270 14.08 9.08 -14.44
C CYS A 270 13.48 7.84 -15.11
N TYR A 271 14.24 7.24 -16.04
CA TYR A 271 13.92 5.93 -16.57
C TYR A 271 14.20 4.84 -15.54
N VAL A 272 13.41 3.77 -15.57
CA VAL A 272 13.60 2.55 -14.80
C VAL A 272 13.58 1.37 -15.75
N LEU A 273 14.73 0.71 -15.89
CA LEU A 273 14.94 -0.44 -16.76
C LEU A 273 14.80 -1.71 -15.93
N LEU A 274 14.00 -2.66 -16.39
CA LEU A 274 13.81 -3.95 -15.73
C LEU A 274 14.25 -5.09 -16.66
N ASP A 275 15.01 -6.02 -16.10
CA ASP A 275 15.47 -7.25 -16.77
C ASP A 275 15.14 -8.47 -15.89
N LEU A 276 14.54 -9.50 -16.48
CA LEU A 276 14.04 -10.68 -15.78
C LEU A 276 15.02 -11.84 -15.96
N LYS A 277 15.44 -12.45 -14.84
CA LYS A 277 16.34 -13.62 -14.83
C LYS A 277 15.75 -14.76 -14.00
N LEU A 278 15.55 -15.92 -14.62
CA LEU A 278 15.00 -17.09 -13.93
C LEU A 278 16.00 -17.80 -13.02
N ASP A 279 17.28 -17.62 -13.32
CA ASP A 279 18.39 -18.28 -12.63
C ASP A 279 19.06 -17.35 -11.60
N LYS A 280 20.18 -17.84 -11.04
CA LYS A 280 21.02 -17.04 -10.16
C LYS A 280 21.57 -15.83 -10.91
N LEU A 281 21.59 -14.68 -10.24
CA LEU A 281 22.24 -13.48 -10.75
C LEU A 281 23.71 -13.76 -11.09
N THR A 282 24.15 -13.36 -12.29
CA THR A 282 25.54 -13.44 -12.75
C THR A 282 26.17 -12.06 -12.92
N HIS A 283 27.50 -11.99 -12.97
CA HIS A 283 28.22 -10.75 -13.25
C HIS A 283 27.96 -10.23 -14.67
N GLN A 284 27.61 -11.13 -15.61
CA GLN A 284 27.26 -10.76 -16.98
C GLN A 284 25.95 -9.97 -17.01
N ASP A 285 24.95 -10.40 -16.25
CA ASP A 285 23.64 -9.71 -16.15
C ASP A 285 23.81 -8.28 -15.61
N LEU A 286 24.64 -8.11 -14.58
CA LEU A 286 24.95 -6.79 -14.01
C LEU A 286 25.72 -5.90 -14.98
N GLY A 287 26.67 -6.46 -15.73
CA GLY A 287 27.40 -5.74 -16.77
C GLY A 287 26.48 -5.30 -17.92
N GLN A 288 25.56 -6.16 -18.34
CA GLN A 288 24.55 -5.87 -19.34
C GLN A 288 23.61 -4.74 -18.87
N MET A 289 23.08 -4.82 -17.65
CA MET A 289 22.26 -3.75 -17.08
C MET A 289 23.03 -2.43 -16.98
N GLN A 290 24.32 -2.48 -16.65
CA GLN A 290 25.15 -1.28 -16.59
C GLN A 290 25.34 -0.61 -17.95
N MET A 291 25.49 -1.40 -19.01
CA MET A 291 25.47 -0.91 -20.37
C MET A 291 24.13 -0.23 -20.68
N TYR A 292 23.01 -0.83 -20.28
CA TYR A 292 21.67 -0.34 -20.57
C TYR A 292 21.41 1.02 -19.90
N VAL A 293 21.71 1.12 -18.60
CA VAL A 293 21.62 2.37 -17.84
C VAL A 293 22.48 3.47 -18.46
N ASN A 294 23.73 3.15 -18.83
CA ASN A 294 24.63 4.11 -19.45
C ASN A 294 24.13 4.58 -20.83
N PHE A 295 23.53 3.68 -21.62
CA PHE A 295 22.96 4.03 -22.91
C PHE A 295 21.80 5.01 -22.75
N PHE A 296 20.89 4.74 -21.82
CA PHE A 296 19.78 5.65 -21.53
C PHE A 296 20.27 7.00 -21.03
N ASP A 297 21.25 7.01 -20.13
CA ASP A 297 21.79 8.25 -19.57
C ASP A 297 22.50 9.14 -20.60
N ARG A 298 23.10 8.53 -21.63
CA ARG A 298 23.86 9.26 -22.67
C ARG A 298 23.05 9.62 -23.90
N HIS A 299 22.04 8.81 -24.25
CA HIS A 299 21.39 8.89 -25.56
C HIS A 299 19.87 9.03 -25.51
N VAL A 300 19.21 8.66 -24.41
CA VAL A 300 17.73 8.64 -24.33
C VAL A 300 17.21 9.73 -23.40
N LYS A 301 17.77 9.85 -22.21
CA LYS A 301 17.32 10.84 -21.23
C LYS A 301 17.66 12.24 -21.67
N THR A 302 16.83 13.18 -21.25
CA THR A 302 17.09 14.62 -21.38
C THR A 302 17.97 15.13 -20.24
N GLU A 303 18.51 16.34 -20.39
CA GLU A 303 19.29 17.01 -19.34
C GLU A 303 18.48 17.26 -18.06
N SER A 304 17.15 17.41 -18.19
CA SER A 304 16.24 17.69 -17.09
C SER A 304 15.81 16.44 -16.28
N GLU A 305 16.25 15.26 -16.71
CA GLU A 305 15.90 13.97 -16.11
C GLU A 305 17.05 13.44 -15.26
N ASN A 306 16.67 12.83 -14.15
CA ASN A 306 17.59 12.23 -13.20
C ASN A 306 18.21 10.94 -13.78
N PRO A 307 19.34 10.48 -13.23
CA PRO A 307 20.02 9.27 -13.69
C PRO A 307 19.10 8.05 -13.73
N THR A 308 19.25 7.23 -14.77
CA THR A 308 18.45 6.04 -15.02
C THR A 308 18.72 4.98 -13.96
N ILE A 309 17.67 4.26 -13.57
CA ILE A 309 17.73 3.17 -12.59
C ILE A 309 17.64 1.85 -13.34
N GLY A 310 18.54 0.92 -13.05
CA GLY A 310 18.47 -0.47 -13.53
C GLY A 310 18.04 -1.40 -12.41
N ILE A 311 17.09 -2.29 -12.67
CA ILE A 311 16.62 -3.31 -11.73
C ILE A 311 16.69 -4.67 -12.41
N VAL A 312 17.50 -5.58 -11.86
CA VAL A 312 17.54 -6.98 -12.29
C VAL A 312 16.69 -7.81 -11.32
N LEU A 313 15.62 -8.41 -11.82
CA LEU A 313 14.75 -9.30 -11.06
C LEU A 313 15.21 -10.74 -11.21
N CYS A 314 15.67 -11.37 -10.13
CA CYS A 314 16.21 -12.73 -10.18
C CYS A 314 15.56 -13.68 -9.17
N LYS A 315 15.56 -14.99 -9.45
CA LYS A 315 15.02 -15.99 -8.50
C LYS A 315 15.91 -16.17 -7.28
N ARG A 316 17.22 -15.96 -7.42
CA ARG A 316 18.22 -16.04 -6.33
C ARG A 316 19.31 -14.99 -6.53
N LYS A 317 19.56 -14.19 -5.49
CA LYS A 317 20.65 -13.19 -5.47
C LYS A 317 21.78 -13.56 -4.51
N LYS A 318 22.95 -12.97 -4.72
CA LYS A 318 24.09 -12.97 -3.78
C LYS A 318 24.63 -11.55 -3.68
N ASP A 319 24.45 -10.91 -2.52
CA ASP A 319 24.77 -9.48 -2.37
C ASP A 319 26.26 -9.17 -2.61
N ALA A 320 27.16 -10.07 -2.20
CA ALA A 320 28.60 -9.93 -2.46
C ALA A 320 28.96 -9.85 -3.95
N LEU A 321 28.18 -10.49 -4.85
CA LEU A 321 28.42 -10.41 -6.28
C LEU A 321 28.08 -9.03 -6.83
N ILE A 322 27.05 -8.38 -6.27
CA ILE A 322 26.59 -7.05 -6.66
C ILE A 322 27.66 -6.02 -6.29
N GLU A 323 28.11 -6.05 -5.03
CA GLU A 323 29.12 -5.11 -4.52
C GLU A 323 30.47 -5.20 -5.25
N LEU A 324 30.85 -6.41 -5.69
CA LEU A 324 32.12 -6.63 -6.40
C LEU A 324 32.06 -6.28 -7.89
N THR A 325 30.87 -6.32 -8.51
CA THR A 325 30.71 -6.12 -9.96
C THR A 325 30.41 -4.67 -10.31
N LEU A 326 29.63 -3.98 -9.48
CA LEU A 326 29.17 -2.62 -9.77
C LEU A 326 30.02 -1.56 -9.04
N PRO A 327 30.30 -0.41 -9.68
CA PRO A 327 30.94 0.70 -9.00
C PRO A 327 30.00 1.29 -7.93
N LYS A 328 30.58 1.89 -6.88
CA LYS A 328 29.83 2.47 -5.74
C LYS A 328 28.76 3.50 -6.11
N ASN A 329 28.84 4.08 -7.31
CA ASN A 329 27.92 5.11 -7.81
C ASN A 329 26.92 4.56 -8.85
N ALA A 330 26.84 3.24 -9.06
CA ALA A 330 25.89 2.64 -9.99
C ALA A 330 24.46 2.73 -9.44
N ASN A 331 23.53 3.19 -10.27
CA ASN A 331 22.10 3.16 -9.97
C ASN A 331 21.47 1.83 -10.44
N ILE A 332 22.12 0.72 -10.09
CA ILE A 332 21.68 -0.62 -10.49
C ILE A 332 21.46 -1.43 -9.25
N PHE A 333 20.29 -2.06 -9.20
CA PHE A 333 19.83 -2.85 -8.09
C PHE A 333 19.47 -4.24 -8.61
N ALA A 334 19.68 -5.26 -7.77
CA ALA A 334 19.16 -6.58 -8.02
C ALA A 334 18.20 -6.95 -6.89
N SER A 335 16.98 -7.33 -7.27
CA SER A 335 15.95 -7.76 -6.33
C SER A 335 15.61 -9.22 -6.58
N GLN A 336 15.30 -9.91 -5.50
CA GLN A 336 14.73 -11.24 -5.61
C GLN A 336 13.25 -11.13 -5.96
N TYR A 337 12.72 -12.02 -6.80
CA TYR A 337 11.28 -12.20 -6.95
C TYR A 337 10.84 -13.58 -6.48
N GLN A 338 9.60 -13.64 -6.01
CA GLN A 338 8.94 -14.86 -5.57
C GLN A 338 7.63 -14.99 -6.35
N LEU A 339 7.43 -16.15 -6.98
CA LEU A 339 6.18 -16.46 -7.69
C LEU A 339 5.04 -16.80 -6.72
N TYR A 340 5.39 -17.14 -5.49
CA TYR A 340 4.45 -17.52 -4.43
C TYR A 340 4.73 -16.67 -3.21
N LEU A 341 3.66 -16.30 -2.52
CA LEU A 341 3.73 -15.54 -1.29
C LEU A 341 4.23 -16.44 -0.14
N PRO A 342 5.38 -16.15 0.49
CA PRO A 342 5.77 -16.79 1.74
C PRO A 342 4.76 -16.46 2.85
N SER A 343 4.60 -17.36 3.81
CA SER A 343 3.61 -17.14 4.85
C SER A 343 3.96 -15.90 5.68
N LYS A 344 2.92 -15.20 6.15
CA LYS A 344 3.09 -14.01 6.99
C LYS A 344 3.89 -14.31 8.26
N GLU A 345 3.80 -15.53 8.77
CA GLU A 345 4.57 -15.99 9.93
C GLU A 345 6.05 -16.14 9.60
N GLU A 346 6.41 -16.70 8.44
CA GLU A 346 7.81 -16.79 7.98
C GLU A 346 8.44 -15.41 7.76
N LEU A 347 7.71 -14.46 7.16
CA LEU A 347 8.21 -13.09 6.98
C LEU A 347 8.41 -12.37 8.33
N ARG A 348 7.53 -12.61 9.30
CA ARG A 348 7.67 -12.08 10.67
C ARG A 348 8.82 -12.70 11.42
N GLN A 349 9.03 -14.01 11.28
CA GLN A 349 10.18 -14.71 11.85
C GLN A 349 11.49 -14.11 11.31
N GLN A 350 11.57 -13.89 9.99
CA GLN A 350 12.74 -13.25 9.36
C GLN A 350 12.96 -11.81 9.85
N LEU A 351 11.88 -11.05 10.09
CA LEU A 351 11.96 -9.72 10.69
C LEU A 351 12.53 -9.78 12.10
N GLU A 352 12.02 -10.71 12.93
CA GLU A 352 12.47 -10.90 14.31
C GLU A 352 13.95 -11.30 14.33
N ASP A 353 14.35 -12.28 13.52
CA ASP A 353 15.74 -12.75 13.39
C ASP A 353 16.68 -11.64 12.89
N ALA A 354 16.23 -10.79 11.96
CA ALA A 354 17.01 -9.64 11.47
C ALA A 354 17.17 -8.53 12.52
N THR A 355 16.22 -8.40 13.46
CA THR A 355 16.30 -7.43 14.57
C THR A 355 17.13 -7.90 15.76
N PHE A 356 17.46 -9.19 15.86
CA PHE A 356 18.33 -9.75 16.91
C PHE A 356 19.60 -10.37 16.29
N PRO A 357 20.63 -9.59 15.93
CA PRO A 357 21.94 -10.18 15.69
C PRO A 357 22.44 -10.75 17.02
N LEU A 358 22.52 -12.09 17.08
CA LEU A 358 23.19 -12.93 18.07
C LEU A 358 24.02 -12.13 19.10
N ALA A 359 23.44 -11.89 20.27
CA ALA A 359 24.16 -11.50 21.48
C ALA A 359 24.86 -12.73 22.10
N ASP A 360 25.50 -13.56 21.28
CA ASP A 360 26.21 -14.75 21.75
C ASP A 360 27.40 -15.02 20.83
N ASN A 361 28.53 -14.42 21.21
CA ASN A 361 29.89 -14.91 20.96
C ASN A 361 30.86 -13.96 21.71
N GLY A 362 31.07 -14.24 22.99
CA GLY A 362 31.95 -13.43 23.83
C GLY A 362 32.17 -13.96 25.24
N LEU A 363 32.20 -15.28 25.45
CA LEU A 363 32.82 -15.87 26.63
C LEU A 363 33.68 -17.05 26.19
N GLU A 364 34.96 -16.78 25.96
CA GLU A 364 36.05 -17.71 26.24
C GLU A 364 37.35 -16.91 26.30
N SER A 365 37.81 -16.67 27.53
CA SER A 365 39.20 -16.36 27.89
C SER A 365 39.53 -17.11 29.17
#